data_AF-A0A1J3D5E7-F1
#
_entry.id   AF-A0A1J3D5E7-F1
#
_cell.length_a   1.000
_cell.length_b   1.000
_cell.length_c   1.000
_cell.angle_alpha   90.00
_cell.angle_beta   90.00
_cell.angle_gamma   90.00
#
_symmetry.space_group_name_H-M   'P 1'
#
loop_
_entity.id
_entity.type
_entity.pdbx_description
1 polymer ?
#
loop_
_entity_poly.entity_id
_entity_poly.type
_entity_poly.pdbx_seq_one_letter_code
_entity_poly.pdbx_strand_id
1 'polypeptide(L)'
;NEKALPEFDLYLNVNFWSTVKFKNASDQVYKEILTFAESEKIYVCLVNKGKGTPFISGLDLRPVNKSIYGTEFGRNVSLLLYQRWDTGYLNGTGRYQN
;
A
#
# COMPACT_ATOMS: atom_id res chain seq x y z
N ASN A 1 -26.72 -10.62 -13.98
CA ASN A 1 -25.57 -10.89 -13.09
C ASN A 1 -24.53 -9.79 -13.26
N GLU A 2 -24.60 -8.74 -12.44
CA GLU A 2 -23.53 -7.74 -12.37
C GLU A 2 -22.37 -8.35 -11.59
N LYS A 3 -21.18 -8.41 -12.21
CA LYS A 3 -19.97 -8.83 -11.50
C LYS A 3 -19.55 -7.70 -10.57
N ALA A 4 -19.75 -7.89 -9.26
CA ALA A 4 -19.27 -6.96 -8.25
C ALA A 4 -17.73 -6.96 -8.20
N LEU A 5 -17.15 -5.77 -8.04
CA LEU A 5 -15.70 -5.62 -7.88
C LEU A 5 -15.26 -6.03 -6.46
N PRO A 6 -14.12 -6.72 -6.31
CA PRO A 6 -13.58 -7.08 -5.01
C PRO A 6 -13.40 -5.86 -4.09
N GLU A 7 -13.77 -6.01 -2.82
CA GLU A 7 -13.47 -5.06 -1.77
C GLU A 7 -12.98 -5.83 -0.56
N PHE A 8 -11.81 -5.45 -0.04
CA PHE A 8 -11.15 -6.15 1.05
C PHE A 8 -10.23 -5.21 1.82
N ASP A 9 -9.92 -5.56 3.07
CA ASP A 9 -9.02 -4.78 3.90
C ASP A 9 -7.62 -5.39 3.91
N LEU A 10 -6.62 -4.53 3.96
CA LEU A 10 -5.22 -4.87 4.16
C LEU A 10 -4.84 -4.60 5.61
N TYR A 11 -4.17 -5.57 6.20
CA TYR A 11 -3.50 -5.44 7.49
C TYR A 11 -2.02 -5.72 7.32
N LEU A 12 -1.20 -4.93 8.00
CA LEU A 12 0.23 -5.20 8.16
C LEU A 12 0.44 -5.70 9.58
N ASN A 13 0.78 -6.99 9.71
CA ASN A 13 0.66 -7.75 10.95
C ASN A 13 -0.78 -7.65 11.49
N VAL A 14 -0.95 -7.05 12.68
CA VAL A 14 -2.27 -6.84 13.32
C VAL A 14 -2.83 -5.44 13.07
N ASN A 15 -2.07 -4.56 12.41
CA ASN A 15 -2.44 -3.15 12.25
C ASN A 15 -3.18 -2.95 10.93
N PHE A 16 -4.31 -2.25 10.99
CA PHE A 16 -5.05 -1.86 9.79
C PHE A 16 -4.17 -0.96 8.91
N TRP A 17 -4.05 -1.31 7.64
CA TRP A 17 -3.32 -0.54 6.65
C TRP A 17 -4.26 0.25 5.74
N SER A 18 -5.15 -0.43 5.02
CA SER A 18 -6.05 0.25 4.07
C SER A 18 -7.18 -0.64 3.58
N THR A 19 -8.28 -0.03 3.15
CA THR A 19 -9.28 -0.72 2.32
C THR A 19 -8.90 -0.62 0.84
N VAL A 20 -8.94 -1.75 0.15
CA VAL A 20 -8.82 -1.84 -1.31
C VAL A 20 -10.22 -1.86 -1.89
N LYS A 21 -10.48 -0.92 -2.81
CA LYS A 21 -11.74 -0.80 -3.55
C LYS A 21 -11.42 -0.28 -4.95
N PHE A 22 -12.01 -0.92 -5.95
CA PHE A 22 -11.83 -0.56 -7.36
C PHE A 22 -13.01 0.31 -7.83
N LYS A 23 -12.72 1.32 -8.65
CA LYS A 23 -13.75 2.14 -9.30
C LYS A 23 -14.37 1.41 -10.49
N ASN A 24 -13.57 0.63 -11.22
CA ASN A 24 -13.97 -0.19 -12.36
C ASN A 24 -12.97 -1.35 -12.56
N ALA A 25 -13.21 -2.23 -13.54
CA ALA A 25 -12.38 -3.41 -13.79
C ALA A 25 -10.96 -3.13 -14.30
N SER A 26 -10.72 -1.93 -14.84
CA SER A 26 -9.39 -1.50 -15.34
C SER A 26 -8.62 -0.67 -14.31
N ASP A 27 -9.20 -0.44 -13.13
CA ASP A 27 -8.60 0.41 -12.10
C ASP A 27 -7.38 -0.26 -11.46
N GLN A 28 -6.29 0.50 -11.36
CA GLN A 28 -5.04 0.06 -10.74
C GLN A 28 -4.92 0.71 -9.36
N VAL A 29 -5.02 -0.10 -8.30
CA VAL A 29 -4.95 0.40 -6.93
C VAL A 29 -3.56 0.11 -6.35
N TYR A 30 -2.82 1.18 -6.06
CA TYR A 30 -1.53 1.11 -5.38
C TYR A 30 -1.69 1.52 -3.92
N LYS A 31 -1.08 0.76 -3.01
CA LYS A 31 -1.03 1.04 -1.58
C LYS A 31 0.42 1.00 -1.14
N GLU A 32 0.84 1.98 -0.36
CA GLU A 32 2.18 2.06 0.19
C GLU A 32 2.11 2.38 1.70
N ILE A 33 2.94 1.68 2.47
CA ILE A 33 3.13 1.88 3.91
C ILE A 33 4.62 1.83 4.22
N LEU A 34 5.05 2.73 5.08
CA LEU A 34 6.37 2.73 5.70
C LEU A 34 6.18 2.39 7.18
N THR A 35 6.80 1.30 7.63
CA THR A 35 6.79 0.87 9.04
C THR A 35 8.21 0.55 9.48
N PHE A 36 8.43 0.63 10.79
CA PHE A 36 9.59 -0.03 11.39
C PHE A 36 9.33 -1.53 11.45
N ALA A 37 10.30 -2.33 11.03
CA ALA A 37 10.25 -3.78 11.18
C ALA A 37 10.65 -4.14 12.62
N GLU A 38 9.69 -4.67 13.38
CA GLU A 38 9.90 -5.11 14.77
C GLU A 38 10.39 -6.56 14.87
N SER A 39 10.30 -7.31 13.78
CA SER A 39 10.75 -8.70 13.68
C SER A 39 11.31 -8.99 12.28
N GLU A 40 11.96 -10.15 12.13
CA GLU A 40 12.44 -10.64 10.83
C GLU A 40 11.30 -11.08 9.90
N LYS A 41 10.06 -11.15 10.41
CA LYS A 41 8.86 -11.52 9.64
C LYS A 41 7.87 -10.37 9.61
N ILE A 42 7.25 -10.19 8.45
CA ILE A 42 6.15 -9.27 8.23
C ILE A 42 5.02 -10.07 7.58
N TYR A 43 3.82 -9.94 8.13
CA TYR A 43 2.62 -10.56 7.59
C TYR A 43 1.78 -9.50 6.89
N VAL A 44 1.39 -9.77 5.65
CA VAL A 44 0.41 -8.96 4.93
C VAL A 44 -0.87 -9.78 4.85
N CYS A 45 -1.92 -9.34 5.54
CA CYS A 45 -3.18 -10.06 5.61
C CYS A 45 -4.23 -9.37 4.74
N LEU A 46 -4.92 -10.15 3.91
CA LEU A 46 -6.04 -9.71 3.09
C LEU A 46 -7.34 -10.22 3.73
N VAL A 47 -8.13 -9.30 4.28
CA VAL A 47 -9.37 -9.64 4.98
C VAL A 47 -10.54 -9.50 4.02
N ASN A 48 -11.18 -10.61 3.69
CA ASN A 48 -12.34 -10.63 2.80
C ASN A 48 -13.57 -10.02 3.48
N LYS A 49 -14.22 -9.06 2.80
CA LYS A 49 -15.47 -8.43 3.26
C LYS A 49 -16.74 -9.04 2.65
N GLY A 50 -16.62 -10.22 2.02
CA GLY A 50 -17.71 -10.90 1.30
C GLY A 50 -18.01 -10.31 -0.07
N LYS A 51 -17.15 -9.43 -0.61
CA LYS A 51 -17.38 -8.71 -1.87
C LYS A 51 -16.53 -9.20 -3.05
N GLY A 52 -15.98 -10.41 -2.96
CA GLY A 52 -15.11 -11.02 -3.97
C GLY A 52 -13.93 -11.74 -3.34
N THR A 53 -13.01 -12.23 -4.17
CA THR A 53 -11.76 -12.84 -3.70
C THR A 53 -10.67 -11.79 -3.58
N PRO A 54 -10.09 -11.57 -2.38
CA PRO A 54 -8.95 -10.66 -2.21
C PRO A 54 -7.73 -11.16 -3.00
N PHE A 55 -6.96 -10.24 -3.58
CA PHE A 55 -5.76 -10.59 -4.32
C PHE A 55 -4.68 -9.49 -4.22
N ILE A 56 -3.43 -9.88 -4.47
CA ILE A 56 -2.29 -8.98 -4.70
C ILE A 56 -1.66 -9.39 -6.02
N SER A 57 -1.47 -8.43 -6.93
CA SER A 57 -0.76 -8.64 -8.19
C SER A 57 0.76 -8.45 -8.07
N GLY A 58 1.21 -7.63 -7.12
CA GLY A 58 2.62 -7.40 -6.82
C GLY A 58 2.81 -6.90 -5.39
N LEU A 59 3.85 -7.39 -4.73
CA LEU A 59 4.22 -7.01 -3.37
C LEU A 59 5.73 -6.76 -3.32
N ASP A 60 6.09 -5.49 -3.16
CA ASP A 60 7.49 -5.08 -3.07
C ASP A 60 7.83 -4.68 -1.63
N LEU A 61 8.89 -5.26 -1.09
CA LEU A 61 9.46 -4.86 0.19
C LEU A 61 10.79 -4.16 -0.05
N ARG A 62 10.95 -2.94 0.46
CA ARG A 62 12.17 -2.16 0.29
C ARG A 62 12.66 -1.58 1.62
N PRO A 63 13.88 -1.90 2.05
CA PRO A 63 14.55 -1.14 3.11
C PRO A 63 14.74 0.31 2.68
N VAL A 64 14.41 1.26 3.56
CA VAL A 64 14.59 2.68 3.30
C VAL A 64 15.44 3.33 4.39
N ASN A 65 16.08 4.45 4.07
CA ASN A 65 16.83 5.21 5.05
C ASN A 65 15.85 5.87 6.05
N LYS A 66 15.98 5.55 7.33
CA LYS A 66 15.13 6.10 8.39
C LYS A 66 15.32 7.60 8.62
N SER A 67 16.46 8.17 8.22
CA SER A 67 16.77 9.59 8.50
C SER A 67 15.85 10.58 7.79
N ILE A 68 15.22 10.17 6.68
CA ILE A 68 14.36 11.02 5.86
C ILE A 68 12.86 10.83 6.15
N TYR A 69 12.50 9.82 6.95
CA TYR A 69 11.12 9.49 7.32
C TYR A 69 10.91 9.55 8.84
N GLY A 70 11.63 10.44 9.51
CA GLY A 70 11.47 10.68 10.94
C GLY A 70 10.08 11.22 11.25
N THR A 71 9.49 10.77 12.35
CA THR A 71 8.23 11.29 12.87
C THR A 71 8.46 11.81 14.28
N GLU A 72 7.69 12.81 14.71
CA GLU A 72 7.70 13.28 16.11
C GLU A 72 7.24 12.20 17.10
N PHE A 73 6.52 11.19 16.60
CA PHE A 73 6.06 10.03 17.37
C PHE A 73 7.07 8.87 17.38
N GLY A 74 8.26 9.07 16.81
CA GLY A 74 9.33 8.08 16.79
C GLY A 74 9.02 6.84 15.96
N ARG A 75 9.32 5.65 16.53
CA ARG A 75 9.23 4.35 15.83
C ARG A 75 7.89 3.64 15.99
N ASN A 76 6.97 4.21 16.76
CA ASN A 76 5.71 3.55 17.13
C ASN A 76 4.57 3.85 16.14
N VAL A 77 4.90 4.48 15.01
CA VAL A 77 3.92 4.88 14.00
C VAL A 77 4.36 4.42 12.62
N SER A 78 3.36 4.11 11.80
CA SER A 78 3.54 3.85 10.38
C SER A 78 3.10 5.05 9.57
N LEU A 79 3.76 5.30 8.45
CA LEU A 79 3.38 6.34 7.50
C LEU A 79 2.65 5.72 6.33
N LEU A 80 1.50 6.28 5.97
CA LEU A 80 0.74 5.90 4.79
C LEU A 80 1.04 6.91 3.67
N LEU A 81 1.22 6.41 2.45
CA LEU A 81 1.37 7.32 1.32
C LEU A 81 0.03 8.02 1.06
N TYR A 82 0.02 9.34 1.28
CA TYR A 82 -1.09 10.19 0.85
C TYR A 82 -0.95 10.51 -0.64
N GLN A 83 0.12 11.22 -1.02
CA GLN A 83 0.43 11.56 -2.41
C GLN A 83 1.94 11.65 -2.60
N ARG A 84 2.40 11.41 -3.83
CA ARG A 84 3.78 11.61 -4.26
C ARG A 84 3.74 12.41 -5.56
N TRP A 85 4.28 13.62 -5.53
CA TRP A 85 4.30 14.51 -6.68
C TRP A 85 5.73 14.75 -7.14
N ASP A 86 5.92 14.73 -8.44
CA ASP A 86 7.12 15.22 -9.12
C ASP A 86 6.79 16.60 -9.69
N THR A 87 7.13 17.65 -8.95
CA THR A 87 6.81 19.02 -9.35
C THR A 87 7.91 19.58 -10.23
N GLY A 88 7.59 19.86 -11.50
CA GLY A 88 8.50 20.53 -12.45
C GLY A 88 9.01 19.69 -13.62
N TYR A 89 8.43 18.51 -13.88
CA TYR A 89 8.90 17.60 -14.92
C TYR A 89 7.89 17.42 -16.06
N LEU A 90 8.38 17.39 -17.32
CA LEU A 90 7.55 17.32 -18.53
C LEU A 90 7.23 15.88 -19.00
N ASN A 91 7.96 14.84 -18.54
CA ASN A 91 7.92 13.49 -19.15
C ASN A 91 7.84 12.29 -18.17
N GLY A 92 7.42 12.49 -16.92
CA GLY A 92 7.31 11.46 -15.86
C GLY A 92 8.62 10.76 -15.43
N THR A 93 8.88 10.69 -14.12
CA THR A 93 9.97 9.85 -13.58
C THR A 93 9.38 8.67 -12.80
N GLY A 94 9.10 7.57 -13.51
CA GLY A 94 8.77 6.28 -12.90
C GLY A 94 10.03 5.44 -12.74
N ARG A 95 10.21 4.73 -11.62
CA ARG A 95 11.26 3.68 -11.52
C ARG A 95 11.08 2.61 -12.60
N TYR A 96 9.85 2.35 -12.98
CA TYR A 96 9.49 1.49 -14.10
C TYR A 96 9.10 2.41 -15.25
N GLN A 97 9.88 2.36 -16.32
CA GLN A 97 9.48 2.89 -17.62
C GLN A 97 8.56 1.85 -18.27
N ASN A 98 7.51 2.32 -18.95
CA ASN A 98 6.70 1.48 -19.83
C ASN A 98 7.49 1.14 -21.09
#